data_AF-A0A7X6P5J1-F1
#
_entry.id   AF-A0A7X6P5J1-F1
#
_cell.length_a   1.000
_cell.length_b   1.000
_cell.length_c   1.000
_cell.angle_alpha   90.00
_cell.angle_beta   90.00
_cell.angle_gamma   90.00
#
_symmetry.space_group_name_H-M   'P 1'
#
loop_
_entity.id
_entity.type
_entity.pdbx_description
1 polymer ?
#
loop_
_entity_poly.entity_id
_entity_poly.type
_entity_poly.pdbx_seq_one_letter_code
_entity_poly.pdbx_strand_id
1 'polypeptide(L)'
;MLSTVFIGSLLLVITMVVMQATSLYNTGLTIKEVNAVSRVVVRDMQQTIMNSDVFALRYYDDTATNPVTKMASRFSEIQPGTRSDYYTNNAGGRFCTGTYSYAWNTGRALKAYNGDRGLSEFEGSPIQFIKTASGQDDPIKFIKIRDTQKNLCRAALVDSTGAETRPDRYLPSGDSGAQYQNVFGAGNNNLVLYKISIDAPGDQGVLGGVIGMPNVDIKATAPYYTISLVVGTQSGDEIITTNETCSPPAEATVNESEYCAINKIDFVARSGAAGK
;
A
#
# COMPACT_ATOMS: atom_id res chain seq x y z
N MET A 1 -45.72 32.57 -26.23
CA MET A 1 -44.26 32.76 -26.09
C MET A 1 -43.79 32.79 -24.62
N LEU A 2 -44.53 33.40 -23.68
CA LEU A 2 -44.14 33.39 -22.25
C LEU A 2 -44.11 31.98 -21.62
N SER A 3 -45.11 31.14 -21.94
CA SER A 3 -45.21 29.77 -21.42
C SER A 3 -44.07 28.86 -21.88
N THR A 4 -43.61 28.99 -23.14
CA THR A 4 -42.50 28.18 -23.68
C THR A 4 -41.16 28.59 -23.07
N VAL A 5 -40.98 29.88 -22.73
CA VAL A 5 -39.80 30.38 -22.01
C VAL A 5 -39.79 29.87 -20.56
N PHE A 6 -40.95 29.84 -19.89
CA PHE A 6 -41.08 29.33 -18.54
C PHE A 6 -40.80 27.82 -18.43
N ILE A 7 -41.30 27.03 -19.38
CA ILE A 7 -41.00 25.59 -19.43
C ILE A 7 -39.51 25.35 -19.72
N GLY A 8 -38.92 26.15 -20.62
CA GLY A 8 -37.49 26.07 -20.93
C GLY A 8 -36.60 26.40 -19.73
N SER A 9 -36.92 27.45 -18.97
CA SER A 9 -36.14 27.79 -17.76
C SER A 9 -36.29 26.76 -16.65
N LEU A 10 -37.49 26.19 -16.48
CA LEU A 10 -37.74 25.13 -15.49
C LEU A 10 -36.89 23.89 -15.76
N LEU A 11 -36.81 23.46 -17.02
CA LEU A 11 -36.00 22.30 -17.42
C LEU A 11 -34.51 22.53 -17.15
N LEU A 12 -33.99 23.73 -17.44
CA LEU A 12 -32.60 24.08 -17.13
C LEU A 12 -32.31 24.03 -15.62
N VAL A 13 -33.21 24.57 -14.80
CA VAL A 13 -33.07 24.52 -13.33
C VAL A 13 -33.08 23.07 -12.83
N ILE A 14 -34.00 22.24 -13.33
CA ILE A 14 -34.05 20.82 -12.95
C ILE A 14 -32.76 20.10 -13.34
N THR A 15 -32.24 20.33 -14.56
CA THR A 15 -30.98 19.70 -14.97
C THR A 15 -29.81 20.11 -14.08
N MET A 16 -29.74 21.38 -13.68
CA MET A 16 -28.69 21.88 -12.78
C MET A 16 -28.78 21.24 -11.39
N VAL A 17 -30.00 21.12 -10.85
CA VAL A 17 -30.24 20.47 -9.54
C VAL A 17 -29.89 18.99 -9.60
N VAL A 18 -30.26 18.27 -10.67
CA VAL A 18 -29.94 16.84 -10.83
C VAL A 18 -28.43 16.63 -10.92
N MET A 19 -27.70 17.49 -11.65
CA MET A 19 -26.24 17.42 -11.71
C MET A 19 -25.60 17.64 -10.33
N GLN A 20 -26.07 18.64 -9.58
CA GLN A 20 -25.57 18.89 -8.21
C GLN A 20 -25.89 17.75 -7.26
N ALA A 21 -27.10 17.19 -7.32
CA ALA A 21 -27.51 16.06 -6.49
C ALA A 21 -26.67 14.81 -6.79
N THR A 22 -26.34 14.56 -8.06
CA THR A 22 -25.50 13.43 -8.47
C THR A 22 -24.07 13.59 -7.94
N SER A 23 -23.51 14.81 -8.05
CA SER A 23 -22.17 15.12 -7.51
C SER A 23 -22.08 14.92 -5.98
N LEU A 24 -23.10 15.39 -5.24
CA LEU A 24 -23.19 15.19 -3.79
C LEU A 24 -23.35 13.71 -3.42
N TYR A 25 -24.14 12.96 -4.19
CA TYR A 25 -24.34 11.53 -3.98
C TYR A 25 -23.03 10.75 -4.16
N ASN A 26 -22.30 11.00 -5.24
CA ASN A 26 -21.00 10.38 -5.50
C ASN A 26 -19.99 10.71 -4.39
N THR A 27 -19.94 11.98 -3.96
CA THR A 27 -19.11 12.43 -2.83
C THR A 27 -19.44 11.65 -1.55
N GLY A 28 -20.72 11.54 -1.22
CA GLY A 28 -21.17 10.82 -0.03
C GLY A 28 -20.83 9.33 -0.06
N LEU A 29 -20.96 8.69 -1.23
CA LEU A 29 -20.57 7.29 -1.40
C LEU A 29 -19.06 7.10 -1.24
N THR A 30 -18.23 7.91 -1.89
CA THR A 30 -16.76 7.79 -1.82
C THR A 30 -16.26 7.99 -0.40
N ILE A 31 -16.73 9.03 0.32
CA ILE A 31 -16.35 9.27 1.71
C ILE A 31 -16.77 8.09 2.61
N LYS A 32 -17.97 7.54 2.40
CA LYS A 32 -18.45 6.38 3.15
C LYS A 32 -17.58 5.15 2.89
N GLU A 33 -17.21 4.89 1.64
CA GLU A 33 -16.40 3.75 1.25
C GLU A 33 -14.98 3.84 1.81
N VAL A 34 -14.32 4.99 1.66
CA VAL A 34 -12.99 5.23 2.24
C VAL A 34 -13.00 4.96 3.75
N ASN A 35 -14.00 5.48 4.48
CA ASN A 35 -14.13 5.26 5.92
C ASN A 35 -14.42 3.79 6.29
N ALA A 36 -15.26 3.10 5.50
CA ALA A 36 -15.54 1.70 5.71
C ALA A 36 -14.28 0.84 5.49
N VAL A 37 -13.54 1.12 4.42
CA VAL A 37 -12.28 0.46 4.08
C VAL A 37 -11.24 0.69 5.16
N SER A 38 -11.11 1.90 5.71
CA SER A 38 -10.19 2.17 6.82
C SER A 38 -10.42 1.22 8.00
N ARG A 39 -11.67 0.97 8.37
CA ARG A 39 -12.00 0.05 9.48
C ARG A 39 -11.67 -1.40 9.15
N VAL A 40 -11.88 -1.81 7.90
CA VAL A 40 -11.55 -3.17 7.42
C VAL A 40 -10.04 -3.38 7.46
N VAL A 41 -9.27 -2.45 6.89
CA VAL A 41 -7.80 -2.53 6.86
C VAL A 41 -7.20 -2.55 8.26
N VAL A 42 -7.64 -1.64 9.15
CA VAL A 42 -7.15 -1.61 10.54
C VAL A 42 -7.41 -2.92 11.24
N ARG A 43 -8.65 -3.44 11.17
CA ARG A 43 -9.00 -4.71 11.81
C ARG A 43 -8.19 -5.87 11.24
N ASP A 44 -8.04 -5.93 9.92
CA ASP A 44 -7.31 -7.01 9.25
C ASP A 44 -5.82 -7.01 9.62
N MET A 45 -5.17 -5.85 9.56
CA MET A 45 -3.75 -5.72 9.91
C MET A 45 -3.51 -5.95 11.40
N GLN A 46 -4.36 -5.39 12.29
CA GLN A 46 -4.26 -5.66 13.73
C GLN A 46 -4.40 -7.15 14.03
N GLN A 47 -5.42 -7.82 13.47
CA GLN A 47 -5.60 -9.26 13.66
C GLN A 47 -4.41 -10.06 13.12
N THR A 48 -3.85 -9.65 11.99
CA THR A 48 -2.71 -10.34 11.36
C THR A 48 -1.43 -10.18 12.17
N ILE A 49 -1.16 -8.98 12.68
CA ILE A 49 -0.01 -8.68 13.55
C ILE A 49 -0.18 -9.36 14.91
N MET A 50 -1.38 -9.39 15.47
CA MET A 50 -1.66 -10.12 16.71
C MET A 50 -1.44 -11.63 16.57
N ASN A 51 -1.64 -12.20 15.39
CA ASN A 51 -1.38 -13.61 15.10
C ASN A 51 0.02 -13.87 14.53
N SER A 52 0.91 -12.87 14.57
CA SER A 52 2.27 -13.00 14.07
C SER A 52 3.31 -13.03 15.19
N ASP A 53 4.47 -13.58 14.86
CA ASP A 53 5.67 -13.36 15.65
C ASP A 53 6.15 -11.91 15.52
N VAL A 54 7.05 -11.52 16.42
CA VAL A 54 7.74 -10.23 16.36
C VAL A 54 8.55 -10.17 15.06
N PHE A 55 8.44 -9.07 14.33
CA PHE A 55 9.06 -8.86 13.03
C PHE A 55 10.07 -7.71 13.03
N ALA A 56 11.05 -7.81 12.14
CA ALA A 56 12.12 -6.83 11.98
C ALA A 56 11.80 -5.85 10.85
N LEU A 57 11.80 -4.55 11.15
CA LEU A 57 11.49 -3.50 10.16
C LEU A 57 12.71 -3.05 9.35
N ARG A 58 13.90 -3.31 9.88
CA ARG A 58 15.19 -2.84 9.37
C ARG A 58 16.18 -3.98 9.37
N TYR A 59 17.17 -3.90 8.49
CA TYR A 59 18.33 -4.79 8.49
C TYR A 59 19.56 -4.04 8.98
N TYR A 60 20.54 -4.79 9.48
CA TYR A 60 21.85 -4.28 9.84
C TYR A 60 22.79 -4.40 8.65
N ASP A 61 23.34 -3.27 8.21
CA ASP A 61 24.36 -3.20 7.17
C ASP A 61 25.75 -3.17 7.82
N ASP A 62 26.43 -4.31 7.79
CA ASP A 62 27.78 -4.49 8.32
C ASP A 62 28.88 -4.09 7.32
N THR A 63 28.52 -3.87 6.06
CA THR A 63 29.45 -3.49 4.99
C THR A 63 29.70 -1.98 4.92
N ALA A 64 28.83 -1.18 5.56
CA ALA A 64 28.98 0.26 5.64
C ALA A 64 30.22 0.66 6.49
N THR A 65 30.91 1.74 6.09
CA THR A 65 32.07 2.30 6.82
C THR A 65 31.76 2.56 8.30
N ASN A 66 30.50 2.89 8.60
CA ASN A 66 29.94 2.90 9.94
C ASN A 66 28.70 2.01 9.92
N PRO A 67 28.68 0.87 10.63
CA PRO A 67 27.54 -0.03 10.63
C PRO A 67 26.28 0.66 11.13
N VAL A 68 25.20 0.55 10.37
CA VAL A 68 23.93 1.23 10.66
C VAL A 68 22.76 0.31 10.35
N THR A 69 21.63 0.52 11.02
CA THR A 69 20.37 -0.11 10.66
C THR A 69 19.68 0.69 9.56
N LYS A 70 19.25 0.03 8.49
CA LYS A 70 18.58 0.65 7.34
C LYS A 70 17.25 -0.02 7.05
N MET A 71 16.29 0.74 6.54
CA MET A 71 15.10 0.16 5.91
C MET A 71 15.47 -0.33 4.51
N ALA A 72 15.00 -1.52 4.14
CA ALA A 72 15.30 -2.09 2.82
C ALA A 72 14.48 -1.39 1.73
N SER A 73 15.20 -0.84 0.73
CA SER A 73 14.60 -0.18 -0.44
C SER A 73 14.62 -1.06 -1.69
N ARG A 74 15.46 -2.09 -1.71
CA ARG A 74 15.43 -3.22 -2.70
C ARG A 74 15.64 -4.57 -2.01
N PHE A 75 15.16 -5.67 -2.58
CA PHE A 75 15.40 -6.99 -1.99
C PHE A 75 16.88 -7.38 -2.02
N SER A 76 17.64 -6.90 -3.01
CA SER A 76 19.08 -7.13 -3.14
C SER A 76 19.90 -6.58 -1.95
N GLU A 77 19.33 -5.63 -1.19
CA GLU A 77 19.97 -5.08 0.02
C GLU A 77 19.86 -6.04 1.21
N ILE A 78 18.89 -6.96 1.19
CA ILE A 78 18.64 -7.93 2.25
C ILE A 78 19.56 -9.14 1.98
N GLN A 79 20.79 -9.08 2.49
CA GLN A 79 21.76 -10.17 2.35
C GLN A 79 21.27 -11.47 3.02
N PRO A 80 21.70 -12.66 2.54
CA PRO A 80 21.42 -13.94 3.19
C PRO A 80 21.91 -13.94 4.66
N GLY A 81 20.97 -13.97 5.61
CA GLY A 81 21.26 -13.93 7.06
C GLY A 81 20.82 -12.65 7.75
N THR A 82 20.53 -11.58 7.00
CA THR A 82 19.82 -10.41 7.53
C THR A 82 18.31 -10.71 7.62
N ARG A 83 17.67 -10.28 8.71
CA ARG A 83 16.22 -10.43 8.91
C ARG A 83 15.56 -9.08 8.70
N SER A 84 14.99 -8.83 7.52
CA SER A 84 14.00 -7.77 7.32
C SER A 84 12.69 -8.38 6.86
N ASP A 85 11.63 -8.06 7.59
CA ASP A 85 10.26 -8.47 7.33
C ASP A 85 9.44 -7.34 6.69
N TYR A 86 10.07 -6.19 6.47
CA TYR A 86 9.48 -5.00 5.87
C TYR A 86 10.37 -4.47 4.76
N TYR A 87 9.72 -4.04 3.69
CA TYR A 87 10.31 -3.56 2.45
C TYR A 87 9.47 -2.41 1.93
N THR A 88 10.08 -1.26 1.62
CA THR A 88 9.34 -0.12 1.06
C THR A 88 10.22 0.72 0.14
N ASN A 89 9.65 1.18 -0.96
CA ASN A 89 10.30 1.99 -1.99
C ASN A 89 9.31 3.05 -2.51
N ASN A 90 9.70 3.85 -3.50
CA ASN A 90 8.82 4.91 -4.03
C ASN A 90 7.60 4.36 -4.80
N ALA A 91 7.73 3.17 -5.38
CA ALA A 91 6.69 2.50 -6.15
C ALA A 91 5.71 1.69 -5.30
N GLY A 92 6.08 1.28 -4.08
CA GLY A 92 5.32 0.34 -3.27
C GLY A 92 6.16 -0.35 -2.21
N GLY A 93 5.70 -1.52 -1.75
CA GLY A 93 6.46 -2.30 -0.78
C GLY A 93 5.78 -3.60 -0.36
N ARG A 94 6.39 -4.25 0.62
CA ARG A 94 5.96 -5.54 1.19
C ARG A 94 6.15 -5.59 2.69
N PHE A 95 5.28 -6.34 3.34
CA PHE A 95 5.32 -6.53 4.77
C PHE A 95 4.92 -7.95 5.13
N CYS A 96 5.83 -8.73 5.72
CA CYS A 96 5.67 -10.16 5.96
C CYS A 96 5.63 -10.48 7.44
N THR A 97 4.45 -10.80 7.94
CA THR A 97 4.28 -11.08 9.37
C THR A 97 4.66 -12.51 9.73
N GLY A 98 4.69 -13.43 8.75
CA GLY A 98 4.93 -14.86 8.97
C GLY A 98 3.65 -15.68 9.17
N THR A 99 2.49 -15.04 9.10
CA THR A 99 1.20 -15.72 8.88
C THR A 99 0.60 -15.27 7.56
N TYR A 100 0.63 -13.95 7.33
CA TYR A 100 0.29 -13.34 6.05
C TYR A 100 1.36 -12.32 5.67
N SER A 101 1.45 -12.08 4.37
CA SER A 101 2.28 -11.04 3.80
C SER A 101 1.40 -10.09 3.01
N TYR A 102 1.72 -8.81 3.12
CA TYR A 102 1.08 -7.73 2.40
C TYR A 102 2.01 -7.23 1.30
N ALA A 103 1.43 -6.84 0.18
CA ALA A 103 2.14 -6.16 -0.89
C ALA A 103 1.26 -5.05 -1.46
N TRP A 104 1.87 -3.94 -1.81
CA TRP A 104 1.18 -2.79 -2.39
C TRP A 104 2.02 -2.08 -3.43
N ASN A 105 1.33 -1.38 -4.33
CA ASN A 105 1.92 -0.27 -5.07
C ASN A 105 1.32 1.05 -4.58
N THR A 106 2.09 2.12 -4.70
CA THR A 106 1.60 3.46 -4.38
C THR A 106 0.64 3.95 -5.46
N GLY A 107 -0.36 4.74 -5.08
CA GLY A 107 -1.29 5.37 -6.03
C GLY A 107 -0.56 6.17 -7.12
N ARG A 108 0.55 6.83 -6.77
CA ARG A 108 1.42 7.55 -7.71
C ARG A 108 2.04 6.61 -8.75
N ALA A 109 2.56 5.46 -8.33
CA ALA A 109 3.12 4.47 -9.24
C ALA A 109 2.06 3.84 -10.16
N LEU A 110 0.87 3.56 -9.62
CA LEU A 110 -0.25 3.04 -10.40
C LEU A 110 -0.79 4.05 -11.43
N LYS A 111 -0.84 5.34 -11.06
CA LYS A 111 -1.22 6.42 -11.97
C LYS A 111 -0.19 6.57 -13.10
N ALA A 112 1.11 6.51 -12.79
CA ALA A 112 2.17 6.51 -13.79
C ALA A 112 2.10 5.29 -14.72
N TYR A 113 1.85 4.09 -14.19
CA TYR A 113 1.64 2.88 -15.00
C TYR A 113 0.50 3.05 -16.02
N ASN A 114 -0.64 3.60 -15.58
CA ASN A 114 -1.81 3.84 -16.43
C ASN A 114 -1.60 4.96 -17.46
N GLY A 115 -0.93 6.05 -17.06
CA GLY A 115 -0.70 7.22 -17.92
C GLY A 115 0.36 6.99 -19.00
N ASP A 116 1.45 6.31 -18.67
CA ASP A 116 2.64 6.17 -19.54
C ASP A 116 2.75 4.79 -20.22
N ARG A 117 1.64 4.07 -20.38
CA ARG A 117 1.55 2.78 -21.10
C ARG A 117 2.45 1.68 -20.53
N GLY A 118 2.29 1.35 -19.26
CA GLY A 118 2.83 0.10 -18.72
C GLY A 118 4.28 0.18 -18.24
N LEU A 119 4.71 1.33 -17.69
CA LEU A 119 6.00 1.47 -17.03
C LEU A 119 6.17 0.39 -15.96
N SER A 120 7.27 -0.38 -16.01
CA SER A 120 7.55 -1.40 -14.98
C SER A 120 8.26 -0.84 -13.74
N GLU A 121 8.59 0.45 -13.75
CA GLU A 121 9.34 1.15 -12.71
C GLU A 121 8.81 2.57 -12.52
N PHE A 122 8.79 3.05 -11.28
CA PHE A 122 8.41 4.40 -10.89
C PHE A 122 9.51 5.01 -10.03
N GLU A 123 10.05 6.16 -10.44
CA GLU A 123 11.19 6.83 -9.77
C GLU A 123 12.37 5.87 -9.50
N GLY A 124 12.67 4.99 -10.48
CA GLY A 124 13.74 3.99 -10.39
C GLY A 124 13.45 2.80 -9.45
N SER A 125 12.23 2.70 -8.92
CA SER A 125 11.77 1.59 -8.07
C SER A 125 10.82 0.66 -8.84
N PRO A 126 10.91 -0.67 -8.69
CA PRO A 126 10.06 -1.60 -9.42
C PRO A 126 8.60 -1.53 -8.94
N ILE A 127 7.68 -1.48 -9.90
CA ILE A 127 6.25 -1.69 -9.66
C ILE A 127 6.00 -3.19 -9.53
N GLN A 128 5.05 -3.57 -8.67
CA GLN A 128 4.71 -4.95 -8.38
C GLN A 128 3.50 -5.44 -9.18
N PHE A 129 3.58 -6.66 -9.71
CA PHE A 129 2.58 -7.25 -10.60
C PHE A 129 2.20 -8.68 -10.18
N ILE A 130 0.98 -9.07 -10.50
CA ILE A 130 0.55 -10.47 -10.56
C ILE A 130 0.39 -10.86 -12.03
N LYS A 131 0.82 -12.08 -12.37
CA LYS A 131 0.50 -12.65 -13.69
C LYS A 131 -0.93 -13.18 -13.67
N THR A 132 -1.77 -12.66 -14.56
CA THR A 132 -3.10 -13.20 -14.79
C THR A 132 -3.03 -14.57 -15.48
N ALA A 133 -4.13 -15.32 -15.48
CA ALA A 133 -4.23 -16.60 -16.19
C ALA A 133 -3.94 -16.49 -17.70
N SER A 134 -4.07 -15.28 -18.27
CA SER A 134 -3.74 -14.97 -19.67
C SER A 134 -2.25 -14.66 -19.90
N GLY A 135 -1.42 -14.66 -18.85
CA GLY A 135 -0.01 -14.31 -18.89
C GLY A 135 0.26 -12.79 -18.90
N GLN A 136 -0.77 -11.95 -18.82
CA GLN A 136 -0.65 -10.50 -18.73
C GLN A 136 -0.29 -10.05 -17.31
N ASP A 137 0.52 -9.00 -17.24
CA ASP A 137 0.94 -8.38 -15.98
C ASP A 137 -0.15 -7.41 -15.49
N ASP A 138 -0.70 -7.67 -14.31
CA ASP A 138 -1.70 -6.83 -13.65
C ASP A 138 -1.08 -6.18 -12.40
N PRO A 139 -0.97 -4.84 -12.34
CA PRO A 139 -0.35 -4.17 -11.21
C PRO A 139 -1.20 -4.34 -9.95
N ILE A 140 -0.54 -4.72 -8.86
CA ILE A 140 -1.24 -4.91 -7.59
C ILE A 140 -1.61 -3.56 -6.97
N LYS A 141 -2.76 -3.47 -6.30
CA LYS A 141 -3.12 -2.29 -5.51
C LYS A 141 -2.65 -2.44 -4.07
N PHE A 142 -3.44 -3.16 -3.27
CA PHE A 142 -3.07 -3.58 -1.94
C PHE A 142 -3.65 -4.96 -1.66
N ILE A 143 -2.77 -5.93 -1.53
CA ILE A 143 -3.16 -7.34 -1.40
C ILE A 143 -2.53 -7.97 -0.18
N LYS A 144 -3.19 -9.02 0.27
CA LYS A 144 -2.76 -9.92 1.32
C LYS A 144 -2.69 -11.34 0.78
N ILE A 145 -1.63 -12.05 1.13
CA ILE A 145 -1.42 -13.45 0.78
C ILE A 145 -1.03 -14.22 2.05
N ARG A 146 -1.51 -15.47 2.17
CA ARG A 146 -1.05 -16.37 3.23
C ARG A 146 0.39 -16.79 2.93
N ASP A 147 1.30 -16.46 3.83
CA ASP A 147 2.74 -16.64 3.64
C ASP A 147 3.41 -16.96 4.99
N THR A 148 3.39 -18.25 5.34
CA THR A 148 3.92 -18.72 6.63
C THR A 148 5.44 -18.77 6.67
N GLN A 149 6.09 -18.72 5.51
CA GLN A 149 7.55 -18.79 5.38
C GLN A 149 8.19 -17.42 5.15
N LYS A 150 7.37 -16.36 5.04
CA LYS A 150 7.79 -15.00 4.67
C LYS A 150 8.47 -14.94 3.31
N ASN A 151 8.08 -15.83 2.39
CA ASN A 151 8.68 -15.95 1.06
C ASN A 151 8.52 -14.66 0.25
N LEU A 152 7.48 -13.86 0.51
CA LEU A 152 7.26 -12.60 -0.18
C LEU A 152 8.31 -11.54 0.17
N CYS A 153 8.91 -11.61 1.37
CA CYS A 153 9.95 -10.68 1.83
C CYS A 153 11.37 -11.24 1.76
N ARG A 154 11.56 -12.41 1.16
CA ARG A 154 12.89 -12.98 0.99
C ARG A 154 13.49 -12.49 -0.33
N ALA A 155 14.79 -12.19 -0.30
CA ALA A 155 15.58 -12.06 -1.51
C ALA A 155 15.46 -13.36 -2.33
N ALA A 156 15.24 -13.23 -3.63
CA ALA A 156 15.12 -14.39 -4.50
C ALA A 156 16.42 -15.19 -4.46
N LEU A 157 16.28 -16.50 -4.33
CA LEU A 157 17.38 -17.41 -4.63
C LEU A 157 17.54 -17.39 -6.15
N VAL A 158 18.75 -17.09 -6.61
CA VAL A 158 19.15 -17.35 -8.00
C VAL A 158 18.89 -18.84 -8.23
N ASP A 159 18.03 -19.18 -9.19
CA ASP A 159 17.83 -20.58 -9.53
C ASP A 159 19.11 -21.17 -10.14
N SER A 160 19.20 -22.49 -10.29
CA SER A 160 20.37 -23.16 -10.87
C SER A 160 20.65 -22.78 -12.33
N THR A 161 19.80 -21.94 -12.95
CA THR A 161 19.93 -21.45 -14.33
C THR A 161 20.35 -19.98 -14.41
N GLY A 162 20.54 -19.31 -13.28
CA GLY A 162 20.92 -17.89 -13.24
C GLY A 162 19.76 -16.92 -13.48
N ALA A 163 18.52 -17.41 -13.52
CA ALA A 163 17.36 -16.55 -13.67
C ALA A 163 17.00 -15.94 -12.31
N GLU A 164 17.16 -14.61 -12.18
CA GLU A 164 16.55 -13.86 -11.08
C GLU A 164 15.04 -14.01 -11.18
N THR A 165 14.44 -14.75 -10.25
CA THR A 165 13.00 -14.71 -10.00
C THR A 165 12.68 -13.37 -9.33
N ARG A 166 12.79 -12.24 -10.06
CA ARG A 166 12.66 -10.84 -9.57
C ARG A 166 11.51 -10.71 -8.55
N PRO A 167 11.78 -10.90 -7.25
CA PRO A 167 10.71 -10.99 -6.28
C PRO A 167 10.16 -9.59 -6.12
N ASP A 168 10.96 -8.55 -6.25
CA ASP A 168 10.63 -7.12 -6.22
C ASP A 168 9.54 -6.74 -7.23
N ARG A 169 9.39 -7.49 -8.33
CA ARG A 169 8.49 -7.15 -9.44
C ARG A 169 7.30 -8.08 -9.53
N TYR A 170 7.50 -9.39 -9.40
CA TYR A 170 6.42 -10.35 -9.60
C TYR A 170 6.07 -11.06 -8.31
N LEU A 171 4.77 -11.13 -8.04
CA LEU A 171 4.26 -12.00 -6.99
C LEU A 171 4.04 -13.42 -7.52
N PRO A 172 4.12 -14.45 -6.66
CA PRO A 172 4.02 -15.85 -7.09
C PRO A 172 2.64 -16.14 -7.69
N SER A 173 2.55 -16.39 -8.99
CA SER A 173 1.28 -16.56 -9.73
C SER A 173 0.24 -17.41 -8.98
N GLY A 174 -1.03 -16.97 -9.01
CA GLY A 174 -2.14 -17.58 -8.28
C GLY A 174 -2.41 -19.06 -8.59
N ASP A 175 -1.88 -19.55 -9.72
CA ASP A 175 -1.95 -20.96 -10.13
C ASP A 175 -1.22 -21.92 -9.17
N SER A 176 -0.32 -21.40 -8.32
CA SER A 176 0.46 -22.18 -7.34
C SER A 176 -0.24 -22.36 -5.99
N GLY A 177 -1.56 -22.12 -5.90
CA GLY A 177 -2.32 -22.21 -4.64
C GLY A 177 -2.25 -20.94 -3.76
N ALA A 178 -1.67 -19.86 -4.28
CA ALA A 178 -1.61 -18.56 -3.65
C ALA A 178 -2.97 -17.83 -3.79
N GLN A 179 -3.80 -17.89 -2.74
CA GLN A 179 -5.04 -17.10 -2.69
C GLN A 179 -4.72 -15.65 -2.28
N TYR A 180 -4.74 -14.74 -3.26
CA TYR A 180 -4.66 -13.31 -3.01
C TYR A 180 -6.01 -12.76 -2.55
N GLN A 181 -5.97 -11.92 -1.52
CA GLN A 181 -7.14 -11.20 -1.03
C GLN A 181 -6.87 -9.70 -1.16
N ASN A 182 -7.76 -8.98 -1.83
CA ASN A 182 -7.71 -7.52 -1.83
C ASN A 182 -8.08 -7.00 -0.43
N VAL A 183 -7.17 -6.23 0.18
CA VAL A 183 -7.35 -5.73 1.56
C VAL A 183 -8.43 -4.65 1.62
N PHE A 184 -8.63 -3.90 0.54
CA PHE A 184 -9.70 -2.92 0.43
C PHE A 184 -11.08 -3.57 0.16
N GLY A 185 -11.12 -4.89 -0.10
CA GLY A 185 -12.35 -5.63 -0.36
C GLY A 185 -12.91 -5.43 -1.77
N ALA A 186 -14.17 -5.84 -1.97
CA ALA A 186 -14.93 -5.60 -3.20
C ALA A 186 -15.65 -4.25 -3.07
N GLY A 187 -15.01 -3.20 -3.58
CA GLY A 187 -15.51 -1.83 -3.61
C GLY A 187 -15.70 -1.34 -5.03
N ASN A 188 -16.60 -0.37 -5.22
CA ASN A 188 -16.89 0.21 -6.54
C ASN A 188 -15.93 1.37 -6.86
N ASN A 189 -15.33 1.98 -5.84
CA ASN A 189 -14.36 3.05 -6.02
C ASN A 189 -12.94 2.49 -6.07
N ASN A 190 -12.16 3.02 -7.00
CA ASN A 190 -10.81 2.57 -7.25
C ASN A 190 -9.84 3.09 -6.17
N LEU A 191 -9.87 2.48 -4.98
CA LEU A 191 -9.06 2.88 -3.85
C LEU A 191 -7.64 2.33 -3.93
N VAL A 192 -6.68 3.17 -3.57
CA VAL A 192 -5.24 2.87 -3.60
C VAL A 192 -4.57 3.37 -2.32
N LEU A 193 -3.45 2.72 -2.00
CA LEU A 193 -2.58 3.16 -0.92
C LEU A 193 -1.59 4.18 -1.48
N TYR A 194 -1.49 5.35 -0.89
CA TYR A 194 -0.49 6.34 -1.27
C TYR A 194 0.77 6.24 -0.44
N LYS A 195 0.63 5.89 0.84
CA LYS A 195 1.74 5.79 1.78
C LYS A 195 1.42 4.78 2.87
N ILE A 196 2.45 4.07 3.30
CA ILE A 196 2.45 3.23 4.50
C ILE A 196 3.77 3.44 5.23
N SER A 197 3.67 3.65 6.53
CA SER A 197 4.80 3.65 7.46
C SER A 197 4.49 2.67 8.57
N ILE A 198 5.49 1.91 8.98
CA ILE A 198 5.42 1.05 10.15
C ILE A 198 6.62 1.42 11.00
N ASP A 199 6.34 1.82 12.23
CA ASP A 199 7.31 2.29 13.20
C ASP A 199 7.23 1.41 14.45
N ALA A 200 8.38 1.13 15.05
CA ALA A 200 8.47 0.37 16.29
C ALA A 200 9.11 1.23 17.39
N PRO A 201 8.75 1.01 18.67
CA PRO A 201 9.43 1.66 19.77
C PRO A 201 10.92 1.29 19.77
N GLY A 202 11.78 2.31 19.76
CA GLY A 202 13.23 2.14 19.61
C GLY A 202 13.75 2.27 18.17
N ASP A 203 12.92 2.64 17.18
CA ASP A 203 13.44 2.90 15.83
C ASP A 203 14.25 4.23 15.71
N GLN A 204 14.29 5.02 16.79
CA GLN A 204 14.91 6.35 16.83
C GLN A 204 16.12 6.37 17.76
N GLY A 205 17.31 6.04 17.26
CA GLY A 205 18.55 6.31 18.00
C GLY A 205 19.80 5.61 17.49
N VAL A 206 20.92 6.35 17.49
CA VAL A 206 22.28 5.83 17.22
C VAL A 206 22.72 4.77 18.26
N LEU A 207 22.05 4.70 19.42
CA LEU A 207 22.29 3.70 20.47
C LEU A 207 20.99 3.32 21.23
N GLY A 208 19.88 3.10 20.53
CA GLY A 208 18.63 2.75 21.22
C GLY A 208 17.58 2.17 20.29
N GLY A 209 17.48 0.83 20.28
CA GLY A 209 16.35 0.07 19.75
C GLY A 209 16.59 -0.74 18.46
N VAL A 210 17.79 -1.28 18.29
CA VAL A 210 18.10 -2.71 18.05
C VAL A 210 17.27 -3.61 17.08
N ILE A 211 16.35 -3.09 16.28
CA ILE A 211 15.59 -3.89 15.30
C ILE A 211 16.45 -4.01 14.03
N GLY A 212 16.98 -5.21 13.79
CA GLY A 212 17.77 -5.53 12.59
C GLY A 212 19.21 -5.98 12.86
N MET A 213 19.74 -5.76 14.06
CA MET A 213 21.06 -6.26 14.46
C MET A 213 21.04 -7.79 14.64
N PRO A 214 22.08 -8.50 14.18
CA PRO A 214 22.26 -9.91 14.54
C PRO A 214 22.42 -10.04 16.06
N ASN A 215 21.79 -11.05 16.66
CA ASN A 215 21.85 -11.42 18.09
C ASN A 215 21.01 -10.58 19.07
N VAL A 216 20.04 -9.83 18.57
CA VAL A 216 19.19 -9.04 19.45
C VAL A 216 17.84 -9.72 19.59
N ASP A 217 17.40 -9.83 20.85
CA ASP A 217 16.07 -10.33 21.14
C ASP A 217 15.00 -9.27 20.85
N ILE A 218 14.54 -9.28 19.61
CA ILE A 218 13.46 -8.40 19.14
C ILE A 218 12.18 -8.68 19.95
N LYS A 219 11.99 -9.92 20.48
CA LYS A 219 10.82 -10.28 21.29
C LYS A 219 10.77 -9.53 22.62
N ALA A 220 11.92 -9.23 23.20
CA ALA A 220 12.02 -8.46 24.44
C ALA A 220 11.78 -6.95 24.23
N THR A 221 11.92 -6.45 22.99
CA THR A 221 12.08 -5.01 22.71
C THR A 221 10.86 -4.37 22.04
N ALA A 222 10.14 -5.09 21.17
CA ALA A 222 9.05 -4.50 20.38
C ALA A 222 7.72 -5.24 20.53
N PRO A 223 6.94 -4.96 21.60
CA PRO A 223 5.61 -5.55 21.73
C PRO A 223 4.57 -4.85 20.86
N TYR A 224 4.74 -3.57 20.50
CA TYR A 224 3.78 -2.80 19.71
C TYR A 224 4.43 -2.13 18.50
N TYR A 225 3.62 -1.87 17.48
CA TYR A 225 3.98 -1.21 16.23
C TYR A 225 2.95 -0.12 15.95
N THR A 226 3.42 1.05 15.53
CA THR A 226 2.58 2.15 15.04
C THR A 226 2.54 2.06 13.53
N ILE A 227 1.34 1.94 12.96
CA ILE A 227 1.15 1.89 11.51
C ILE A 227 0.38 3.13 11.08
N SER A 228 0.91 3.82 10.08
CA SER A 228 0.30 4.97 9.43
C SER A 228 0.06 4.65 7.96
N LEU A 229 -1.19 4.80 7.51
CA LEU A 229 -1.61 4.57 6.13
C LEU A 229 -2.27 5.83 5.56
N VAL A 230 -2.00 6.12 4.29
CA VAL A 230 -2.75 7.14 3.52
C VAL A 230 -3.46 6.42 2.40
N VAL A 231 -4.79 6.37 2.47
CA VAL A 231 -5.65 5.71 1.48
C VAL A 231 -6.43 6.80 0.74
N GLY A 232 -6.57 6.65 -0.58
CA GLY A 232 -7.40 7.55 -1.36
C GLY A 232 -7.85 6.95 -2.68
N THR A 233 -8.57 7.73 -3.45
CA THR A 233 -9.00 7.40 -4.81
C THR A 233 -7.81 7.37 -5.78
N GLN A 234 -7.91 6.62 -6.89
CA GLN A 234 -6.87 6.50 -7.91
C GLN A 234 -7.06 7.48 -9.08
N SER A 235 -8.25 8.07 -9.23
CA SER A 235 -8.68 8.80 -10.44
C SER A 235 -8.77 10.32 -10.24
N GLY A 236 -8.34 10.85 -9.09
CA GLY A 236 -8.40 12.28 -8.81
C GLY A 236 -7.14 13.05 -9.20
N ASP A 237 -7.21 14.36 -9.01
CA ASP A 237 -6.04 15.24 -8.95
C ASP A 237 -5.46 15.20 -7.53
N GLU A 238 -5.02 14.04 -7.06
CA GLU A 238 -4.36 13.92 -5.76
C GLU A 238 -2.95 14.53 -5.79
N ILE A 239 -2.71 15.65 -5.10
CA ILE A 239 -1.37 16.20 -4.85
C ILE A 239 -0.85 15.61 -3.54
N ILE A 240 -0.34 14.37 -3.62
CA ILE A 240 0.22 13.63 -2.48
C ILE A 240 1.75 13.64 -2.55
N THR A 241 2.34 14.80 -2.81
CA THR A 241 3.79 15.02 -2.75
C THR A 241 4.20 15.75 -1.47
N THR A 242 3.39 16.69 -0.98
CA THR A 242 3.78 17.52 0.18
C THR A 242 2.75 17.59 1.31
N ASN A 243 1.45 17.66 0.99
CA ASN A 243 0.40 17.93 2.00
C ASN A 243 -0.67 16.84 2.13
N GLU A 244 -0.60 15.75 1.36
CA GLU A 244 -1.59 14.66 1.39
C GLU A 244 -3.03 15.18 1.14
N THR A 245 -3.18 16.12 0.20
CA THR A 245 -4.45 16.81 -0.10
C THR A 245 -4.92 16.56 -1.53
N CYS A 246 -6.23 16.59 -1.74
CA CYS A 246 -6.84 16.70 -3.06
C CYS A 246 -6.58 18.09 -3.65
N SER A 247 -6.32 18.18 -4.96
CA SER A 247 -6.28 19.47 -5.65
C SER A 247 -7.62 20.20 -5.49
N PRO A 248 -7.60 21.53 -5.37
CA PRO A 248 -8.81 22.32 -5.42
C PRO A 248 -9.49 22.15 -6.80
N PRO A 249 -10.83 22.21 -6.88
CA PRO A 249 -11.57 21.99 -8.13
C PRO A 249 -11.16 22.89 -9.30
N ALA A 250 -10.55 24.06 -9.02
CA ALA A 250 -10.07 24.99 -10.04
C ALA A 250 -8.78 24.54 -10.76
N GLU A 251 -8.03 23.62 -10.15
CA GLU A 251 -6.77 23.08 -10.66
C GLU A 251 -6.90 21.61 -11.09
N ALA A 252 -8.14 21.09 -11.05
CA ALA A 252 -8.42 19.71 -11.43
C ALA A 252 -8.24 19.53 -12.95
N THR A 253 -7.26 18.71 -13.35
CA THR A 253 -6.96 18.42 -14.75
C THR A 253 -7.75 17.22 -15.27
N VAL A 254 -8.24 16.36 -14.36
CA VAL A 254 -8.96 15.14 -14.70
C VAL A 254 -10.41 15.28 -14.25
N ASN A 255 -11.29 15.68 -15.17
CA ASN A 255 -12.74 15.72 -14.99
C ASN A 255 -13.38 14.32 -15.05
N GLU A 256 -12.67 13.28 -14.60
CA GLU A 256 -13.32 12.01 -14.35
C GLU A 256 -14.19 12.22 -13.12
N SER A 257 -15.47 11.87 -13.22
CA SER A 257 -16.56 12.29 -12.33
C SER A 257 -16.48 11.72 -10.91
N GLU A 258 -15.29 11.30 -10.49
CA GLU A 258 -14.97 10.68 -9.21
C GLU A 258 -14.45 11.74 -8.23
N TYR A 259 -15.10 11.80 -7.07
CA TYR A 259 -14.71 12.68 -5.99
C TYR A 259 -13.36 12.24 -5.41
N CYS A 260 -12.39 13.15 -5.35
CA CYS A 260 -11.13 12.89 -4.65
C CYS A 260 -11.38 12.82 -3.14
N ALA A 261 -11.06 11.68 -2.54
CA ALA A 261 -11.13 11.48 -1.09
C ALA A 261 -9.83 10.85 -0.60
N ILE A 262 -9.25 11.43 0.45
CA ILE A 262 -8.06 10.92 1.13
C ILE A 262 -8.39 10.73 2.60
N ASN A 263 -7.92 9.64 3.18
CA ASN A 263 -8.01 9.40 4.61
C ASN A 263 -6.68 8.91 5.15
N LYS A 264 -6.26 9.52 6.25
CA LYS A 264 -5.07 9.11 7.02
C LYS A 264 -5.52 8.23 8.18
N ILE A 265 -4.92 7.07 8.28
CA ILE A 265 -5.26 6.04 9.26
C ILE A 265 -4.03 5.78 10.10
N ASP A 266 -4.13 6.08 11.39
CA ASP A 266 -3.08 5.80 12.36
C ASP A 266 -3.62 4.81 13.39
N PHE A 267 -2.91 3.70 13.59
CA PHE A 267 -3.29 2.71 14.59
C PHE A 267 -2.07 2.01 15.18
N VAL A 268 -2.25 1.47 16.39
CA VAL A 268 -1.25 0.65 17.05
C VAL A 268 -1.67 -0.81 16.98
N ALA A 269 -0.72 -1.69 16.67
CA ALA A 269 -0.91 -3.13 16.68
C ALA A 269 0.12 -3.80 17.58
N ARG A 270 -0.28 -4.85 18.30
CA ARG A 270 0.59 -5.61 19.20
C ARG A 270 0.85 -6.99 18.62
N SER A 271 2.10 -7.45 18.61
CA SER A 271 2.42 -8.82 18.21
C SER A 271 2.01 -9.83 19.30
N GLY A 272 1.57 -11.02 18.89
CA GLY A 272 1.07 -12.05 19.81
C GLY A 272 2.14 -12.85 20.54
N ALA A 273 3.39 -12.79 20.07
CA ALA A 273 4.47 -13.65 20.56
C ALA A 273 5.07 -13.28 21.92
N ALA A 274 4.63 -12.19 22.56
CA ALA A 274 5.13 -11.77 23.88
C ALA A 274 4.64 -12.66 25.05
N GLY A 275 4.10 -13.87 24.80
CA GLY A 275 3.45 -14.71 25.81
C GLY A 275 3.56 -16.22 25.63
N LYS A 276 4.57 -16.72 24.91
CA LYS A 276 4.91 -18.15 24.89
C LYS A 276 6.32 -18.40 25.37
#